data_AF-A0A1P8JTL7-F1
#
_entry.id   AF-A0A1P8JTL7-F1
#
_cell.length_a   1.000
_cell.length_b   1.000
_cell.length_c   1.000
_cell.angle_alpha   90.00
_cell.angle_beta   90.00
_cell.angle_gamma   90.00
#
_symmetry.space_group_name_H-M   'P 1'
#
loop_
_entity.id
_entity.type
_entity.pdbx_description
1 polymer ?
#
loop_
_entity_poly.entity_id
_entity_poly.type
_entity_poly.pdbx_seq_one_letter_code
_entity_poly.pdbx_strand_id
1 'polypeptide(L)'
;MTYDAFLAELALAGLTVRAFAELIGMNKNSVSNYASVGRVPTHLAVIATLLSELKGRNIGFEDVLAKIDRTPKKPRGAAKPGRFGGDRQEQLELQS
;
A
#
# COMPACT_ATOMS: atom_id res chain seq x y z
N MET A 1 -4.79 -14.33 2.67
CA MET A 1 -5.62 -13.80 3.77
C MET A 1 -6.83 -13.12 3.16
N THR A 2 -8.03 -13.31 3.72
CA THR A 2 -9.22 -12.54 3.29
C THR A 2 -9.10 -11.09 3.75
N TYR A 3 -9.84 -10.18 3.11
CA TYR A 3 -9.82 -8.78 3.52
C TYR A 3 -10.31 -8.61 4.97
N ASP A 4 -11.34 -9.35 5.38
CA ASP A 4 -11.85 -9.28 6.76
C ASP A 4 -10.85 -9.81 7.80
N ALA A 5 -10.15 -10.90 7.49
CA ALA A 5 -9.07 -11.40 8.36
C ALA A 5 -7.94 -10.38 8.46
N PHE A 6 -7.61 -9.70 7.36
CA PHE A 6 -6.64 -8.61 7.37
C PHE A 6 -7.09 -7.44 8.26
N LEU A 7 -8.37 -7.05 8.22
CA LEU A 7 -8.91 -6.03 9.13
C LEU A 7 -8.82 -6.45 10.60
N ALA A 8 -9.07 -7.73 10.90
CA ALA A 8 -8.92 -8.27 12.25
C ALA A 8 -7.47 -8.18 12.74
N GLU A 9 -6.48 -8.51 11.89
CA GLU A 9 -5.06 -8.37 12.22
C GLU A 9 -4.68 -6.90 12.48
N LEU A 10 -5.18 -5.98 11.65
CA LEU A 10 -4.95 -4.54 11.89
C LEU A 10 -5.55 -4.09 13.23
N ALA A 11 -6.75 -4.55 13.57
CA ALA A 11 -7.38 -4.23 14.85
C ALA A 11 -6.55 -4.78 16.04
N LEU A 12 -6.04 -6.01 15.95
CA LEU A 12 -5.15 -6.60 16.94
C LEU A 12 -3.83 -5.82 17.08
N ALA A 13 -3.31 -5.29 15.96
CA ALA A 13 -2.15 -4.41 15.96
C ALA A 13 -2.44 -2.99 16.46
N GLY A 14 -3.72 -2.64 16.71
CA GLY A 14 -4.14 -1.28 17.08
C GLY A 14 -4.06 -0.27 15.94
N LEU A 15 -4.14 -0.74 14.69
CA LEU A 15 -3.99 0.07 13.49
C LEU A 15 -5.31 0.20 12.72
N THR A 16 -5.53 1.38 12.16
CA THR A 16 -6.54 1.57 11.10
C THR A 16 -5.94 1.23 9.74
N VAL A 17 -6.78 0.97 8.73
CA VAL A 17 -6.33 0.81 7.33
C VAL A 17 -5.49 2.00 6.87
N ARG A 18 -5.87 3.22 7.29
CA ARG A 18 -5.13 4.44 6.98
C ARG A 18 -3.74 4.44 7.61
N ALA A 19 -3.65 4.18 8.91
CA ALA A 19 -2.38 4.15 9.63
C ALA A 19 -1.45 3.07 9.06
N PHE A 20 -2.00 1.90 8.74
CA PHE A 20 -1.25 0.83 8.08
C PHE A 20 -0.72 1.28 6.72
N ALA A 21 -1.56 1.89 5.88
CA ALA A 21 -1.15 2.39 4.57
C ALA A 21 -0.03 3.44 4.66
N GLU A 22 -0.13 4.37 5.61
CA GLU A 22 0.90 5.38 5.90
C GLU A 22 2.21 4.72 6.35
N LEU A 23 2.14 3.70 7.21
CA LEU A 23 3.29 2.95 7.73
C LEU A 23 4.07 2.23 6.62
N ILE A 24 3.39 1.67 5.62
CA ILE A 24 4.02 0.96 4.49
C ILE A 24 4.24 1.84 3.25
N GLY A 25 3.97 3.15 3.33
CA GLY A 25 4.15 4.08 2.21
C GLY A 25 3.20 3.85 1.03
N MET A 26 1.99 3.34 1.29
CA MET A 26 0.94 3.11 0.28
C MET A 26 -0.21 4.13 0.39
N ASN A 27 -0.87 4.38 -0.74
CA ASN A 27 -2.12 5.13 -0.73
C ASN A 27 -3.23 4.31 -0.04
N LYS A 28 -3.96 4.92 0.90
CA LYS A 28 -5.08 4.29 1.62
C LYS A 28 -6.11 3.64 0.69
N ASN A 29 -6.36 4.22 -0.48
CA ASN A 29 -7.31 3.69 -1.47
C ASN A 29 -6.76 2.40 -2.10
N SER A 30 -5.44 2.30 -2.32
CA SER A 30 -4.82 1.08 -2.82
C SER A 30 -4.97 -0.10 -1.84
N VAL A 31 -5.03 0.18 -0.53
CA VAL A 31 -5.29 -0.85 0.49
C VAL A 31 -6.79 -1.15 0.57
N SER A 32 -7.63 -0.12 0.56
CA SER A 32 -9.09 -0.25 0.70
C SER A 32 -9.74 -0.95 -0.49
N ASN A 33 -9.20 -0.78 -1.70
CA ASN A 33 -9.69 -1.43 -2.92
C ASN A 33 -9.62 -2.95 -2.87
N TYR A 34 -8.80 -3.55 -2.00
CA TYR A 34 -8.79 -5.01 -1.83
C TYR A 34 -10.07 -5.56 -1.19
N ALA A 35 -10.90 -4.69 -0.61
CA ALA A 35 -12.23 -5.08 -0.12
C ALA A 35 -13.10 -5.66 -1.24
N SER A 36 -13.08 -5.08 -2.45
CA SER A 36 -13.90 -5.55 -3.57
C SER A 36 -13.45 -6.91 -4.12
N VAL A 37 -12.15 -7.21 -4.01
CA VAL A 37 -11.57 -8.51 -4.39
C VAL A 37 -11.74 -9.55 -3.27
N GLY A 38 -11.99 -9.11 -2.04
CA GLY A 38 -12.16 -9.96 -0.86
C GLY A 38 -10.87 -10.58 -0.31
N ARG A 39 -9.71 -10.29 -0.92
CA ARG A 39 -8.40 -10.82 -0.52
C ARG A 39 -7.32 -9.76 -0.66
N VAL A 40 -6.36 -9.78 0.26
CA VAL A 40 -5.18 -8.92 0.22
C VAL A 40 -3.97 -9.66 -0.37
N PRO A 41 -3.04 -8.94 -1.02
CA PRO A 41 -1.75 -9.49 -1.44
C PRO A 41 -0.96 -10.10 -0.27
N THR A 42 -0.19 -11.15 -0.56
CA THR A 42 0.55 -11.92 0.45
C THR A 42 1.48 -11.06 1.31
N HIS A 43 2.19 -10.10 0.72
CA HIS A 43 3.10 -9.25 1.48
C HIS A 43 2.37 -8.34 2.49
N LEU A 44 1.17 -7.86 2.17
CA LEU A 44 0.37 -7.08 3.12
C LEU A 44 -0.14 -7.95 4.28
N ALA A 45 -0.54 -9.18 3.96
CA ALA A 45 -0.92 -10.17 4.98
C ALA A 45 0.24 -10.50 5.93
N VAL A 46 1.44 -10.75 5.38
CA VAL A 46 2.64 -11.03 6.18
C VAL A 46 2.95 -9.86 7.13
N ILE A 47 2.92 -8.63 6.63
CA ILE A 47 3.20 -7.45 7.47
C ILE A 47 2.14 -7.31 8.56
N ALA A 48 0.85 -7.41 8.22
CA ALA A 48 -0.23 -7.26 9.21
C ALA A 48 -0.14 -8.31 10.34
N THR A 49 0.06 -9.59 10.00
CA THR A 49 0.21 -10.66 11.00
C THR A 49 1.46 -10.49 11.87
N LEU A 50 2.58 -9.98 11.30
CA LEU A 50 3.76 -9.70 12.12
C LEU A 50 3.50 -8.56 13.10
N LEU A 51 2.83 -7.49 12.67
CA LEU A 51 2.55 -6.34 13.55
C LEU A 51 1.57 -6.71 14.67
N SER A 52 0.54 -7.51 14.39
CA SER A 52 -0.39 -7.98 15.41
C SER A 52 0.28 -8.91 16.42
N GLU A 53 1.15 -9.81 15.97
CA GLU A 53 1.91 -10.71 16.84
C GLU A 53 2.88 -9.94 17.74
N LEU A 54 3.59 -8.94 17.20
CA LEU A 54 4.45 -8.05 17.99
C LEU A 54 3.65 -7.29 19.05
N LYS A 55 2.47 -6.76 18.67
CA LYS A 55 1.57 -6.07 19.60
C LYS A 55 1.08 -6.99 20.71
N GLY A 56 0.68 -8.22 20.38
CA GLY A 56 0.24 -9.23 21.34
C GLY A 56 1.33 -9.64 22.34
N ARG A 57 2.61 -9.51 21.95
CA ARG A 57 3.78 -9.73 22.81
C ARG A 57 4.25 -8.48 23.56
N ASN A 58 3.50 -7.37 23.50
CA ASN A 58 3.88 -6.06 24.04
C ASN A 58 5.22 -5.52 23.51
N ILE A 59 5.57 -5.86 22.27
CA ILE A 59 6.75 -5.34 21.60
C ILE A 59 6.33 -4.12 20.77
N GLY A 60 6.77 -2.94 21.18
CA GLY A 60 6.61 -1.71 20.40
C GLY A 60 7.42 -1.79 19.11
N PHE A 61 6.79 -1.44 17.99
CA PHE A 61 7.40 -1.48 16.65
C PHE A 61 7.54 -0.09 16.04
N GLU A 62 6.91 0.92 16.63
CA GLU A 62 6.81 2.28 16.13
C GLU A 62 8.20 2.92 15.97
N ASP A 63 9.05 2.82 17.01
CA ASP A 63 10.42 3.37 17.00
C ASP A 63 11.35 2.62 16.04
N VAL A 64 11.12 1.32 15.85
CA VAL A 64 11.90 0.50 14.91
C VAL A 64 11.56 0.91 13.48
N LEU A 65 10.27 1.07 13.18
CA LEU A 65 9.80 1.46 11.85
C LEU A 65 9.99 2.95 11.55
N ALA A 66 10.21 3.78 12.57
CA ALA A 66 10.58 5.18 12.38
C ALA A 66 11.98 5.35 11.77
N LYS A 67 12.85 4.34 11.88
CA LYS A 67 14.21 4.34 11.31
C LYS A 67 14.23 4.14 9.78
N ILE A 68 13.09 3.76 9.20
CA ILE A 68 12.97 3.52 7.76
C ILE A 68 12.55 4.83 7.10
N ASP A 69 13.32 5.29 6.12
CA ASP A 69 12.92 6.43 5.28
C ASP A 69 11.64 6.09 4.51
N ARG A 70 10.54 6.73 4.89
CA ARG A 70 9.23 6.54 4.29
C ARG A 70 9.10 7.41 3.05
N THR A 71 9.77 7.04 1.97
CA THR A 71 9.63 7.77 0.71
C THR A 71 8.28 7.39 0.08
N PRO A 72 7.33 8.32 -0.09
CA PRO A 72 6.05 8.01 -0.72
C PRO A 72 6.29 7.47 -2.13
N LYS A 73 5.65 6.35 -2.47
CA LYS A 73 5.77 5.78 -3.82
C LYS A 73 5.32 6.82 -4.84
N LYS A 74 6.17 7.12 -5.82
CA LYS A 74 5.89 8.12 -6.87
C LYS A 74 4.49 7.89 -7.45
N PRO A 75 3.61 8.91 -7.48
CA PRO A 75 2.30 8.78 -8.10
C PRO A 75 2.45 8.28 -9.53
N ARG A 76 1.76 7.19 -9.87
CA ARG A 76 1.76 6.68 -11.24
C ARG A 76 0.90 7.62 -12.09
N GLY A 77 1.45 8.09 -13.22
CA GLY A 77 0.67 8.82 -14.21
C GLY A 77 0.22 10.22 -13.78
N ALA A 78 0.94 10.91 -12.89
CA ALA A 78 0.72 12.34 -12.69
C ALA A 78 1.08 13.07 -14.01
N ALA A 79 0.07 13.27 -14.84
CA ALA A 79 0.10 14.22 -15.95
C ALA A 79 0.64 15.55 -15.39
N LYS A 80 1.59 16.18 -16.09
CA LYS A 80 1.89 17.59 -15.81
C LYS A 80 0.55 18.35 -15.93
N PRO A 81 0.29 19.37 -15.09
CA PRO A 81 -0.89 20.23 -15.29
C PRO A 81 -0.95 20.67 -16.76
N GLY A 82 -2.04 20.31 -17.46
CA GLY A 82 -2.21 20.59 -18.89
C GLY A 82 -1.68 19.55 -19.89
N ARG A 83 -1.16 18.39 -19.46
CA ARG A 83 -0.61 17.35 -20.37
C ARG A 83 -1.09 15.94 -19.99
N PHE A 84 -2.31 15.61 -20.37
CA PHE A 84 -2.87 14.25 -20.27
C PHE A 84 -2.48 13.43 -21.51
N GLY A 85 -2.09 12.16 -21.34
CA GLY A 85 -1.89 11.23 -22.46
C GLY A 85 -0.47 11.07 -23.00
N GLY A 86 0.55 11.74 -22.45
CA GLY A 86 1.90 11.72 -23.01
C GLY A 86 2.02 12.55 -24.29
N ASP A 87 3.15 12.44 -25.00
CA ASP A 87 3.25 13.02 -26.35
C ASP A 87 2.44 12.20 -27.33
N ARG A 88 1.80 12.88 -28.30
CA ARG A 88 1.11 12.22 -29.40
C ARG A 88 2.12 11.30 -30.08
N GLN A 89 1.95 9.98 -29.98
CA GLN A 89 2.76 9.05 -30.76
C GLN A 89 2.56 9.38 -32.24
N GLU A 90 3.62 9.85 -32.88
CA GLU A 90 3.61 10.02 -34.33
C GLU A 90 3.54 8.64 -34.98
N GLN A 91 2.89 8.59 -36.14
CA GLN A 91 2.59 7.37 -36.86
C GLN A 91 3.91 6.67 -37.22
N LEU A 92 4.08 5.44 -36.72
CA LEU A 92 5.29 4.66 -36.97
C LEU A 92 5.23 4.12 -38.41
N GLU A 93 5.92 4.79 -39.33
CA GLU A 93 6.14 4.28 -40.70
C GLU A 93 7.16 3.14 -40.62
N LEU A 94 6.68 1.90 -40.68
CA LEU A 94 7.54 0.72 -40.82
C LEU A 94 7.95 0.61 -42.29
N GLN A 95 9.22 0.91 -42.60
CA GLN A 95 9.77 0.62 -43.92
C GLN A 95 9.85 -0.90 -44.11
N SER A 96 9.18 -1.40 -45.15
CA SER A 96 9.21 -2.77 -45.63
C SER A 96 10.51 -3.13 -46.35
#